data_AF-A0A6H1NZ48-F1
#
_entry.id   AF-A0A6H1NZ48-F1
#
_cell.length_a   1.000
_cell.length_b   1.000
_cell.length_c   1.000
_cell.angle_alpha   90.00
_cell.angle_beta   90.00
_cell.angle_gamma   90.00
#
_symmetry.space_group_name_H-M   'P 1'
#
loop_
_entity.id
_entity.type
_entity.pdbx_description
1 polymer ?
#
loop_
_entity_poly.entity_id
_entity_poly.type
_entity_poly.pdbx_seq_one_letter_code
_entity_poly.pdbx_strand_id
1 'polypeptide(L)'
;MTNEDYELDLVNKAIENAPSWLNDDLEGIAKKEKTKLRISFVISELYSRYTFSYRHITASMNQSSEWSTTARERLNFIDNNIDLIQYMIKRMEE
;
A
#
# COMPACT_ATOMS: atom_id res chain seq x y z
N MET A 1 -6.88 26.08 16.91
CA MET A 1 -6.55 24.76 16.36
C MET A 1 -6.17 23.91 17.54
N THR A 2 -6.95 22.87 17.82
CA THR A 2 -6.59 21.92 18.88
C THR A 2 -5.46 21.02 18.37
N ASN A 3 -4.74 20.34 19.27
CA ASN A 3 -3.72 19.37 18.86
C ASN A 3 -4.34 18.24 18.02
N GLU A 4 -5.59 17.86 18.31
CA GLU A 4 -6.33 16.84 17.56
C GLU A 4 -6.63 17.29 16.13
N ASP A 5 -7.05 18.54 15.93
CA ASP A 5 -7.28 19.11 14.59
C ASP A 5 -5.97 19.13 13.76
N TYR A 6 -4.85 19.40 14.42
CA TYR A 6 -3.54 19.44 13.78
C TYR A 6 -3.04 18.05 13.37
N GLU A 7 -3.21 17.05 14.23
CA GLU A 7 -2.87 15.65 13.90
C GLU A 7 -3.73 15.14 12.73
N LEU A 8 -5.01 15.50 12.70
CA LEU A 8 -5.92 15.09 11.63
C LEU A 8 -5.55 15.74 10.29
N ASP A 9 -5.14 17.02 10.29
CA ASP A 9 -4.61 17.71 9.10
C ASP A 9 -3.33 17.06 8.56
N LEU A 10 -2.43 16.63 9.46
CA LEU A 10 -1.20 15.92 9.07
C LEU A 10 -1.50 14.56 8.43
N VAL A 11 -2.45 13.79 8.98
CA VAL A 11 -2.87 12.50 8.39
C VAL A 11 -3.50 12.71 7.03
N ASN A 12 -4.37 13.72 6.87
CA ASN A 12 -4.98 14.03 5.57
C ASN A 12 -3.93 14.39 4.52
N LYS A 13 -2.95 15.21 4.88
CA LYS A 13 -1.82 15.52 3.99
C LYS A 13 -0.99 14.29 3.65
N ALA A 14 -0.76 13.39 4.60
CA ALA A 14 -0.05 12.14 4.34
C ALA A 14 -0.81 11.25 3.34
N ILE A 15 -2.13 11.19 3.44
CA ILE A 15 -2.99 10.47 2.48
C ILE A 15 -2.95 11.13 1.10
N GLU A 16 -3.04 12.45 1.02
CA GLU A 16 -3.00 13.19 -0.25
C GLU A 16 -1.66 13.05 -0.99
N ASN A 17 -0.57 12.92 -0.23
CA ASN A 17 0.77 12.73 -0.77
C ASN A 17 1.17 11.24 -0.85
N ALA A 18 0.24 10.32 -0.59
CA ALA A 18 0.51 8.90 -0.72
C ALA A 18 0.84 8.55 -2.19
N PRO A 19 1.79 7.64 -2.44
CA PRO A 19 2.16 7.26 -3.80
C PRO A 19 0.94 6.72 -4.58
N SER A 20 0.81 7.09 -5.85
CA SER A 20 -0.30 6.65 -6.70
C SER A 20 -0.43 5.12 -6.79
N TRP A 21 0.71 4.41 -6.85
CA TRP A 21 0.72 2.94 -6.89
C TRP A 21 0.04 2.31 -5.68
N LEU A 22 0.10 2.96 -4.50
CA LEU A 22 -0.52 2.45 -3.29
C LEU A 22 -2.04 2.61 -3.37
N ASN A 23 -2.52 3.76 -3.85
CA ASN A 23 -3.94 3.99 -4.09
C ASN A 23 -4.52 2.95 -5.06
N ASP A 24 -3.86 2.74 -6.20
CA ASP A 24 -4.28 1.78 -7.22
C ASP A 24 -4.35 0.35 -6.67
N ASP A 25 -3.35 -0.04 -5.87
CA ASP A 25 -3.31 -1.36 -5.25
C ASP A 25 -4.41 -1.55 -4.20
N LEU A 26 -4.60 -0.56 -3.32
CA LEU A 26 -5.62 -0.60 -2.28
C LEU A 26 -7.03 -0.66 -2.88
N GLU A 27 -7.31 0.13 -3.92
CA GLU A 27 -8.57 0.01 -4.68
C GLU A 27 -8.73 -1.38 -5.29
N GLY A 28 -7.66 -1.93 -5.86
CA GLY A 28 -7.66 -3.27 -6.44
C GLY A 28 -7.90 -4.37 -5.40
N ILE A 29 -7.47 -4.17 -4.15
CA ILE A 29 -7.73 -5.08 -3.03
C ILE A 29 -9.18 -4.92 -2.56
N ALA A 30 -9.64 -3.67 -2.37
CA ALA A 30 -11.00 -3.35 -1.96
C ALA A 30 -12.06 -3.92 -2.92
N LYS A 31 -11.80 -3.88 -4.23
CA LYS A 31 -12.72 -4.45 -5.24
C LYS A 31 -12.84 -5.98 -5.16
N LYS A 32 -11.83 -6.69 -4.63
CA LYS A 32 -11.84 -8.16 -4.51
C LYS A 32 -12.60 -8.62 -3.27
N GLU A 33 -12.54 -7.84 -2.20
CA GLU A 33 -13.12 -8.21 -0.90
C GLU A 33 -14.51 -7.58 -0.77
N LYS A 34 -15.53 -8.40 -0.50
CA LYS A 34 -16.92 -7.91 -0.34
C LYS A 34 -17.26 -7.56 1.10
N THR A 35 -16.30 -7.70 2.00
CA THR A 35 -16.44 -7.52 3.44
C THR A 35 -15.48 -6.46 3.96
N LYS A 36 -15.59 -6.15 5.25
CA LYS A 36 -14.72 -5.18 5.92
C LYS A 36 -13.24 -5.54 5.73
N LEU A 37 -12.46 -4.60 5.22
CA LEU A 37 -11.04 -4.76 4.95
C LEU A 37 -10.24 -4.77 6.26
N ARG A 38 -9.80 -5.96 6.66
CA ARG A 38 -8.87 -6.08 7.79
C ARG A 38 -7.48 -5.63 7.33
N ILE A 39 -6.81 -4.80 8.14
CA ILE A 39 -5.45 -4.33 7.84
C ILE A 39 -4.49 -5.50 7.59
N SER A 40 -4.57 -6.59 8.37
CA SER A 40 -3.73 -7.77 8.18
C SER A 40 -3.91 -8.43 6.81
N PHE A 41 -5.15 -8.47 6.31
CA PHE A 41 -5.45 -8.97 4.97
C PHE A 41 -4.85 -8.04 3.91
N VAL A 42 -5.05 -6.73 4.04
CA VAL A 42 -4.53 -5.75 3.07
C VAL A 42 -3.00 -5.78 3.01
N ILE A 43 -2.32 -5.82 4.16
CA ILE A 43 -0.86 -5.96 4.21
C ILE A 43 -0.42 -7.26 3.54
N SER A 44 -1.11 -8.38 3.79
CA SER A 44 -0.77 -9.67 3.14
C SER A 44 -0.92 -9.62 1.61
N GLU A 45 -1.95 -8.95 1.09
CA GLU A 45 -2.16 -8.78 -0.34
C GLU A 45 -1.11 -7.85 -0.97
N LEU A 46 -0.77 -6.74 -0.31
CA LEU A 46 0.30 -5.84 -0.76
C LEU A 46 1.65 -6.58 -0.81
N TYR A 47 1.96 -7.33 0.24
CA TYR A 47 3.16 -8.18 0.28
C TYR A 47 3.15 -9.21 -0.84
N SER A 48 2.04 -9.93 -1.05
CA SER A 48 1.91 -10.93 -2.13
C SER A 48 2.19 -10.33 -3.52
N ARG A 49 1.82 -9.07 -3.76
CA ARG A 49 2.09 -8.37 -5.03
C ARG A 49 3.57 -8.09 -5.29
N TYR A 50 4.34 -7.81 -4.24
CA TYR A 50 5.73 -7.35 -4.34
C TYR A 50 6.78 -8.37 -3.88
N THR A 51 6.39 -9.42 -3.17
CA THR A 51 7.28 -10.50 -2.74
C THR A 51 7.52 -11.50 -3.88
N PHE A 52 8.60 -12.29 -3.78
CA PHE A 52 9.04 -13.25 -4.79
C PHE A 52 7.89 -14.08 -5.36
N SER A 53 7.55 -13.86 -6.64
CA SER A 53 6.43 -14.51 -7.35
C SER A 53 6.86 -14.90 -8.77
N TYR A 54 5.99 -15.56 -9.54
CA TYR A 54 6.27 -15.88 -10.94
C TYR A 54 6.69 -14.65 -11.78
N ARG A 55 6.24 -13.44 -11.40
CA ARG A 55 6.71 -12.18 -12.00
C ARG A 55 8.19 -11.90 -11.75
N HIS A 56 8.75 -12.28 -10.60
CA HIS A 56 10.20 -12.19 -10.37
C HIS A 56 10.97 -13.12 -11.30
N ILE A 57 10.45 -14.33 -11.53
CA ILE A 57 11.07 -15.31 -12.41
C ILE A 57 11.09 -14.76 -13.84
N THR A 58 9.97 -14.26 -14.34
CA THR A 58 9.90 -13.69 -15.70
C THR A 58 10.66 -12.36 -15.85
N ALA A 59 10.65 -11.49 -14.84
CA ALA A 59 11.44 -10.25 -14.84
C ALA A 59 12.95 -10.54 -14.82
N SER A 60 13.38 -11.52 -14.03
CA SER A 60 14.79 -11.97 -13.98
C SER A 60 15.23 -12.62 -15.29
N MET A 61 14.34 -13.40 -15.93
CA MET A 61 14.58 -13.96 -17.26
C MET A 61 14.79 -12.87 -18.33
N ASN A 62 14.11 -11.73 -18.20
CA ASN A 62 14.23 -10.58 -19.10
C ASN A 62 15.28 -9.55 -18.65
N GLN A 63 16.12 -9.87 -17.65
CA GLN A 63 17.12 -8.95 -17.06
C GLN A 63 16.54 -7.61 -16.56
N SER A 64 15.26 -7.57 -16.18
CA SER A 64 14.63 -6.36 -15.65
C SER A 64 14.95 -6.22 -14.15
N SER A 65 16.13 -5.67 -13.86
CA SER A 65 16.56 -5.30 -12.50
C SER A 65 15.65 -4.22 -11.89
N GLU A 66 15.05 -3.38 -12.73
CA GLU A 66 14.13 -2.31 -12.37
C GLU A 66 12.93 -2.80 -11.55
N TRP A 67 12.36 -3.95 -11.93
CA TRP A 67 11.23 -4.52 -11.21
C TRP A 67 11.63 -4.95 -9.80
N SER A 68 12.82 -5.55 -9.63
CA SER A 68 13.32 -5.98 -8.32
C SER A 68 13.60 -4.78 -7.40
N THR A 69 14.16 -3.71 -7.95
CA THR A 69 14.38 -2.45 -7.22
C THR A 69 13.04 -1.84 -6.79
N THR A 70 12.09 -1.74 -7.72
CA THR A 70 10.75 -1.20 -7.46
C THR A 70 10.02 -2.01 -6.37
N ALA A 71 10.08 -3.34 -6.45
CA ALA A 71 9.47 -4.22 -5.46
C ALA A 71 10.06 -3.99 -4.06
N ARG A 72 11.39 -3.86 -3.97
CA ARG A 72 12.07 -3.56 -2.70
C ARG A 72 11.66 -2.21 -2.13
N GLU A 73 11.59 -1.18 -2.96
CA GLU A 73 11.16 0.16 -2.55
C GLU A 73 9.73 0.16 -2.03
N ARG A 74 8.82 -0.54 -2.70
CA ARG A 74 7.41 -0.62 -2.31
C ARG A 74 7.23 -1.44 -1.02
N LEU A 75 7.92 -2.56 -0.86
CA LEU A 75 7.91 -3.33 0.39
C LEU A 75 8.43 -2.50 1.57
N ASN A 76 9.55 -1.80 1.40
CA ASN A 76 10.06 -0.89 2.41
C ASN A 76 9.07 0.24 2.73
N PHE A 77 8.38 0.78 1.72
CA PHE A 77 7.36 1.79 1.96
C PHE A 77 6.21 1.22 2.79
N ILE A 78 5.71 0.04 2.44
CA ILE A 78 4.62 -0.63 3.17
C ILE A 78 4.99 -0.82 4.64
N ASP A 79 6.19 -1.31 4.93
CA ASP A 79 6.65 -1.56 6.30
C ASP A 79 6.74 -0.31 7.15
N ASN A 80 7.23 0.78 6.56
CA ASN A 80 7.37 2.05 7.26
C ASN A 80 6.06 2.83 7.41
N ASN A 81 4.99 2.43 6.72
CA ASN A 81 3.76 3.21 6.60
C ASN A 81 2.49 2.38 6.86
N ILE A 82 2.56 1.34 7.71
CA ILE A 82 1.40 0.50 8.05
C ILE A 82 0.24 1.33 8.62
N ASP A 83 0.55 2.29 9.50
CA ASP A 83 -0.48 3.17 10.10
C ASP A 83 -1.17 4.03 9.04
N LEU A 84 -0.40 4.62 8.11
CA LEU A 84 -0.95 5.37 6.99
C LEU A 84 -1.88 4.49 6.14
N ILE A 85 -1.45 3.27 5.83
CA ILE A 85 -2.27 2.30 5.09
C ILE A 85 -3.57 2.00 5.84
N GLN A 86 -3.52 1.85 7.17
CA GLN A 86 -4.70 1.65 8.00
C GLN A 86 -5.68 2.83 7.92
N TYR A 87 -5.17 4.07 7.97
CA TYR A 87 -6.00 5.27 7.79
C TYR A 87 -6.62 5.34 6.39
N MET A 88 -5.85 5.02 5.35
CA MET A 88 -6.34 5.00 3.97
C MET A 88 -7.47 3.99 3.78
N ILE A 89 -7.31 2.78 4.30
CA ILE A 89 -8.37 1.74 4.23
C ILE A 89 -9.62 2.20 4.97
N LYS A 90 -9.47 2.76 6.17
CA LYS A 90 -10.61 3.25 6.95
C LYS A 90 -11.40 4.31 6.18
N ARG A 91 -10.70 5.23 5.51
CA ARG A 91 -11.32 6.27 4.67
C ARG A 91 -12.02 5.70 3.43
N MET A 92 -11.63 4.53 2.94
CA MET A 92 -12.31 3.84 1.83
C MET A 92 -13.60 3.12 2.27
N GLU A 93 -13.76 2.86 3.57
CA GLU A 93 -14.97 2.26 4.16
C GLU A 93 -15.99 3.32 4.63
N GLU A 94 -15.61 4.60 4.67
CA GLU A 94 -16.46 5.77 5.00
C GLU A 94 -17.20 6.30 3.77
#